data_AF-A0A484ZHR4-F1
#
_entry.id   AF-A0A484ZHR4-F1
#
_cell.length_a   1.000
_cell.length_b   1.000
_cell.length_c   1.000
_cell.angle_alpha   90.00
_cell.angle_beta   90.00
_cell.angle_gamma   90.00
#
_symmetry.space_group_name_H-M   'P 1'
#
loop_
_entity.id
_entity.type
_entity.pdbx_description
1 polymer ?
#
loop_
_entity_poly.entity_id
_entity_poly.type
_entity_poly.pdbx_seq_one_letter_code
_entity_poly.pdbx_strand_id
1 'polypeptide(L)'
;MMQINGGLYAQNRAVIDLDMTSGSALTGLANQDATATVNLAMDDSRWNMNGDSLVNNLQLTNGSTVAFTGTTTPKRYFAGC
;
A
#
# COMPACT_ATOMS: atom_id res chain seq x y z
N MET A 1 5.18 -5.48 16.90
CA MET A 1 4.03 -4.70 16.40
C MET A 1 4.48 -3.29 16.08
N MET A 2 4.38 -2.88 14.81
CA MET A 2 4.70 -1.55 14.28
C MET A 2 3.43 -0.85 13.78
N GLN A 3 3.35 0.46 13.92
CA GLN A 3 2.25 1.28 13.41
C GLN A 3 2.83 2.43 12.58
N ILE A 4 2.59 2.41 11.27
CA ILE A 4 3.04 3.45 10.34
C ILE A 4 1.81 4.23 9.89
N ASN A 5 1.77 5.52 10.23
CA ASN A 5 0.74 6.45 9.78
C ASN A 5 1.39 7.48 8.86
N GLY A 6 1.31 7.24 7.56
CA GLY A 6 2.03 7.99 6.55
C GLY A 6 2.24 7.14 5.29
N GLY A 7 2.38 7.80 4.14
CA GLY A 7 2.66 7.10 2.89
C GLY A 7 4.12 6.68 2.77
N LEU A 8 4.37 5.64 2.00
CA LEU A 8 5.70 5.21 1.57
C LEU A 8 6.00 5.85 0.22
N TYR A 9 7.09 6.61 0.13
CA TYR A 9 7.46 7.31 -1.09
C TYR A 9 8.94 7.03 -1.42
N ALA A 10 9.17 6.28 -2.49
CA ALA A 10 10.51 6.02 -3.01
C ALA A 10 10.74 6.85 -4.29
N GLN A 11 11.90 7.48 -4.40
CA GLN A 11 12.30 8.27 -5.57
C GLN A 11 13.73 7.95 -5.97
N ASN A 12 14.05 8.18 -7.23
CA ASN A 12 15.32 7.82 -7.84
C ASN A 12 15.60 6.33 -7.60
N ARG A 13 16.85 5.97 -7.28
CA ARG A 13 17.24 4.58 -6.99
C ARG A 13 16.98 4.17 -5.53
N ALA A 14 16.04 4.83 -4.84
CA ALA A 14 15.73 4.51 -3.45
C ALA A 14 15.00 3.17 -3.34
N VAL A 15 15.28 2.44 -2.26
CA VAL A 15 14.64 1.17 -1.94
C VAL A 15 13.96 1.31 -0.59
N ILE A 16 12.66 1.03 -0.57
CA ILE A 16 11.89 0.78 0.65
C ILE A 16 11.59 -0.71 0.65
N ASP A 17 12.17 -1.44 1.59
CA ASP A 17 11.86 -2.84 1.84
C ASP A 17 11.25 -2.94 3.23
N LEU A 18 9.93 -3.13 3.29
CA LEU A 18 9.17 -3.07 4.53
C LEU A 18 8.60 -4.46 4.85
N ASP A 19 9.08 -5.02 5.96
CA ASP A 19 8.54 -6.25 6.54
C ASP A 19 7.65 -5.90 7.76
N MET A 20 6.38 -6.26 7.67
CA MET A 20 5.38 -6.06 8.69
C MET A 20 4.94 -7.40 9.26
N THR A 21 5.17 -7.59 10.56
CA THR A 21 4.79 -8.83 11.26
C THR A 21 3.93 -8.55 12.50
N SER A 22 3.22 -9.58 12.98
CA SER A 22 2.66 -9.61 14.35
C SER A 22 1.70 -8.46 14.66
N GLY A 23 0.60 -8.38 13.90
CA GLY A 23 -0.44 -7.36 14.06
C GLY A 23 -0.01 -5.95 13.64
N SER A 24 1.07 -5.80 12.86
CA SER A 24 1.53 -4.49 12.42
C SER A 24 0.54 -3.84 11.46
N ALA A 25 0.48 -2.51 11.45
CA ALA A 25 -0.37 -1.79 10.50
C ALA A 25 0.32 -0.62 9.80
N LEU A 26 -0.01 -0.47 8.52
CA LEU A 26 0.34 0.67 7.66
C LEU A 26 -0.97 1.38 7.28
N THR A 27 -1.05 2.68 7.51
CA THR A 27 -2.15 3.53 7.05
C THR A 27 -1.57 4.62 6.16
N GLY A 28 -1.80 4.51 4.86
CA GLY A 28 -1.18 5.36 3.85
C GLY A 28 -1.20 4.71 2.47
N LEU A 29 -0.71 5.43 1.48
CA LEU A 29 -0.43 4.89 0.15
C LEU A 29 1.04 4.51 0.02
N ALA A 30 1.37 3.69 -0.98
CA ALA A 30 2.75 3.42 -1.37
C ALA A 30 2.96 3.91 -2.80
N ASN A 31 4.00 4.70 -3.06
CA ASN A 31 4.28 5.21 -4.39
C ASN A 31 5.78 5.21 -4.69
N GLN A 32 6.09 5.05 -5.97
CA GLN A 32 7.45 5.09 -6.48
C GLN A 32 7.51 5.73 -7.87
N ASP A 33 8.67 6.29 -8.21
CA ASP A 33 9.01 6.49 -9.62
C ASP A 33 9.52 5.19 -10.28
N ALA A 34 9.69 5.21 -11.60
CA ALA A 34 10.04 4.02 -12.38
C ALA A 34 11.41 3.40 -12.04
N THR A 35 12.28 4.13 -11.34
CA THR A 35 13.64 3.67 -11.00
C THR A 35 13.80 3.24 -9.55
N ALA A 36 12.78 3.49 -8.72
CA ALA A 36 12.81 3.17 -7.31
C ALA A 36 12.30 1.75 -7.06
N THR A 37 12.22 1.36 -5.80
CA THR A 37 11.62 0.09 -5.40
C THR A 37 10.90 0.24 -4.08
N VAL A 38 9.66 -0.23 -4.04
CA VAL A 38 8.88 -0.43 -2.81
C VAL A 38 8.45 -1.89 -2.75
N ASN A 39 9.01 -2.64 -1.81
CA ASN A 39 8.64 -4.02 -1.50
C ASN A 39 7.91 -4.04 -0.16
N LEU A 40 6.81 -4.78 -0.10
CA LEU A 40 6.00 -4.93 1.11
C LEU A 40 5.76 -6.41 1.39
N ALA A 41 6.32 -6.91 2.50
CA ALA A 41 6.03 -8.21 3.06
C ALA A 41 5.15 -8.03 4.30
N MET A 42 4.02 -8.74 4.36
CA MET A 42 3.06 -8.64 5.46
C MET A 42 2.71 -10.03 5.98
N ASP A 43 2.99 -10.26 7.26
CA ASP A 43 2.63 -11.47 7.99
C ASP A 43 1.74 -11.11 9.19
N ASP A 44 0.52 -11.67 9.25
CA ASP A 44 -0.48 -11.33 10.28
C ASP A 44 -0.63 -9.81 10.47
N SER A 45 -0.72 -9.06 9.37
CA SER A 45 -0.61 -7.58 9.38
C SER A 45 -1.62 -6.91 8.45
N ARG A 46 -1.80 -5.59 8.61
CA ARG A 46 -2.84 -4.85 7.87
C ARG A 46 -2.32 -3.59 7.19
N TRP A 47 -2.67 -3.42 5.92
CA TRP A 47 -2.45 -2.18 5.19
C TRP A 47 -3.79 -1.50 4.88
N ASN A 48 -4.06 -0.37 5.53
CA ASN A 48 -5.14 0.54 5.19
C ASN A 48 -4.70 1.46 4.04
N MET A 49 -4.89 1.00 2.81
CA MET A 49 -4.52 1.69 1.59
C MET A 49 -5.51 2.81 1.30
N ASN A 50 -5.09 4.05 1.53
CA ASN A 50 -5.97 5.24 1.46
C ASN A 50 -5.86 6.04 0.15
N GLY A 51 -5.11 5.53 -0.82
CA GLY A 51 -4.98 6.11 -2.16
C GLY A 51 -4.34 5.11 -3.13
N ASP A 52 -4.39 5.42 -4.42
CA ASP A 52 -3.75 4.60 -5.47
C ASP A 52 -2.28 4.37 -5.12
N SER A 53 -1.82 3.14 -5.30
CA SER A 53 -0.49 2.71 -4.85
C SER A 53 0.24 1.88 -5.90
N LEU A 54 1.55 2.03 -5.93
CA LEU A 54 2.50 1.27 -6.75
C LEU A 54 3.51 0.60 -5.83
N VAL A 55 3.58 -0.72 -5.92
CA VAL A 55 4.58 -1.56 -5.23
C VAL A 55 5.17 -2.53 -6.23
N ASN A 56 6.45 -2.87 -6.06
CA ASN A 56 7.16 -3.80 -6.93
C ASN A 56 6.85 -5.24 -6.54
N ASN A 57 6.85 -5.53 -5.24
CA ASN A 57 6.50 -6.84 -4.68
C ASN A 57 5.56 -6.66 -3.49
N LEU A 58 4.49 -7.45 -3.48
CA LEU A 58 3.54 -7.52 -2.37
C LEU A 58 3.37 -8.97 -1.96
N GLN A 59 3.77 -9.30 -0.74
CA GLN A 59 3.59 -10.61 -0.14
C GLN A 59 2.65 -10.50 1.06
N LEU A 60 1.60 -11.33 1.07
CA LEU A 60 0.62 -11.40 2.16
C LEU A 60 0.58 -12.84 2.69
N THR A 61 0.91 -13.03 3.95
CA THR A 61 0.90 -14.33 4.64
C THR A 61 0.15 -14.26 5.97
N ASN A 62 -0.25 -15.41 6.50
CA ASN A 62 -0.86 -15.57 7.82
C ASN A 62 -2.04 -14.61 8.10
N GLY A 63 -2.95 -14.45 7.14
CA GLY A 63 -4.16 -13.64 7.32
C GLY A 63 -3.96 -12.14 7.11
N SER A 64 -2.81 -11.72 6.57
CA SER A 64 -2.59 -10.32 6.22
C SER A 64 -3.64 -9.76 5.26
N THR A 65 -4.02 -8.50 5.46
CA THR A 65 -5.08 -7.84 4.69
C THR A 65 -4.65 -6.50 4.12
N VAL A 66 -5.05 -6.23 2.88
CA VAL A 66 -5.04 -4.88 2.30
C VAL A 66 -6.48 -4.39 2.26
N ALA A 67 -6.77 -3.34 3.01
CA ALA A 67 -8.07 -2.69 3.06
C ALA A 67 -8.01 -1.40 2.25
N PHE A 68 -8.80 -1.32 1.19
CA PHE A 68 -8.95 -0.11 0.37
C PHE A 68 -9.87 0.87 1.12
N THR A 69 -9.28 1.86 1.78
CA THR A 69 -9.98 2.86 2.57
C THR A 69 -10.00 4.23 1.90
N GLY A 70 -9.37 4.36 0.73
CA GLY A 70 -9.40 5.59 -0.06
C GLY A 70 -10.80 5.89 -0.59
N THR A 71 -11.18 7.16 -0.59
CA THR A 71 -12.47 7.62 -1.15
C THR A 71 -12.31 7.85 -2.65
N THR A 72 -12.37 6.80 -3.47
CA THR A 72 -12.63 7.02 -4.89
C THR A 72 -14.12 7.32 -5.07
N THR A 73 -14.49 8.56 -5.37
CA THR A 73 -15.83 8.84 -5.88
C THR A 73 -15.99 8.05 -7.18
N PRO A 74 -16.91 7.08 -7.28
CA PRO A 74 -17.10 6.36 -8.53
C PRO A 74 -17.53 7.36 -9.61
N LYS A 75 -16.74 7.52 -10.68
CA LYS A 75 -17.17 8.26 -11.85
C LYS A 75 -18.31 7.47 -12.50
N ARG A 76 -19.55 7.85 -12.21
CA ARG A 76 -20.72 7.33 -12.94
C ARG A 76 -20.67 7.91 -14.34
N TYR A 77 -20.19 7.12 -15.30
CA TYR A 77 -20.39 7.42 -16.71
C TYR A 77 -21.87 7.18 -17.00
N PHE A 78 -22.66 8.25 -17.08
CA PHE A 78 -24.00 8.15 -17.63
C PHE A 78 -23.84 7.90 -19.14
N ALA A 79 -24.09 6.66 -19.58
CA ALA A 79 -24.32 6.40 -20.99
C ALA A 79 -25.61 7.13 -21.37
N GLY A 80 -25.51 8.21 -22.13
CA GLY A 80 -26.66 8.85 -22.74
C GLY A 80 -27.32 7.88 -23.69
N CYS A 81 -28.59 7.56 -23.44
CA CYS A 81 -29.48 6.92 -24.40
C CYS A 81 -29.90 7.91 -25.50
#